data_AF-A0A8T6M9D3-F1
#
_entry.id   AF-A0A8T6M9D3-F1
#
_cell.length_a   1.000
_cell.length_b   1.000
_cell.length_c   1.000
_cell.angle_alpha   90.00
_cell.angle_beta   90.00
_cell.angle_gamma   90.00
#
_symmetry.space_group_name_H-M   'P 1'
#
loop_
_entity.id
_entity.type
_entity.pdbx_description
1 polymer ?
#
loop_
_entity_poly.entity_id
_entity_poly.type
_entity_poly.pdbx_seq_one_letter_code
_entity_poly.pdbx_strand_id
1 'polypeptide(L)'
;MEKNNILKVIGAFIFVFGIFFLLLSITNIFNDIDFMDQYSNCIEVSKYQPEVLDICKENVSEGLGIAIRTNQVEFTTGQYLKIYIRQIINVLLAVLLIILGDFLYISSKRNKTETKKVKETKVKAIVKPTTKKKKVVRKKKK
;
A
#
# COMPACT_ATOMS: atom_id res chain seq x y z
N MET A 1 16.69 20.52 4.39
CA MET A 1 16.57 19.06 4.61
C MET A 1 16.83 18.33 3.31
N GLU A 2 17.75 17.35 3.29
CA GLU A 2 18.06 16.58 2.08
C GLU A 2 16.80 15.87 1.56
N LYS A 3 16.47 16.03 0.27
CA LYS A 3 15.30 15.41 -0.41
C LYS A 3 15.14 13.90 -0.11
N ASN A 4 16.24 13.19 0.14
CA ASN A 4 16.23 11.77 0.51
C ASN A 4 15.56 11.49 1.86
N ASN A 5 15.67 12.38 2.85
CA ASN A 5 15.00 12.21 4.14
C ASN A 5 13.48 12.38 3.97
N ILE A 6 13.04 13.28 3.09
CA ILE A 6 11.62 13.51 2.80
C ILE A 6 11.01 12.28 2.09
N LEU A 7 11.69 11.75 1.06
CA LEU A 7 11.22 10.55 0.35
C LEU A 7 11.10 9.33 1.28
N LYS A 8 12.02 9.19 2.23
CA LYS A 8 12.00 8.13 3.24
C LYS A 8 10.80 8.25 4.18
N VAL A 9 10.49 9.47 4.62
CA VAL A 9 9.33 9.74 5.49
C VAL A 9 8.02 9.48 4.72
N ILE A 10 7.93 9.92 3.47
CA ILE A 10 6.77 9.66 2.60
C ILE A 10 6.57 8.15 2.40
N GLY A 11 7.63 7.40 2.08
CA GLY A 11 7.55 5.94 1.90
C GLY A 11 7.09 5.22 3.17
N ALA A 12 7.64 5.59 4.34
CA ALA A 12 7.22 5.04 5.62
C ALA A 12 5.75 5.36 5.95
N PHE A 13 5.29 6.58 5.63
CA PHE A 13 3.90 6.98 5.84
C PHE A 13 2.95 6.17 4.95
N ILE A 14 3.26 6.04 3.65
CA ILE A 14 2.48 5.24 2.70
C ILE A 14 2.43 3.78 3.13
N PHE A 15 3.54 3.22 3.61
CA PHE A 15 3.61 1.85 4.09
C PHE A 15 2.69 1.61 5.30
N VAL A 16 2.77 2.47 6.32
CA VAL A 16 1.91 2.39 7.52
C VAL A 16 0.45 2.58 7.13
N PHE A 17 0.15 3.55 6.27
CA PHE A 17 -1.21 3.76 5.76
C PHE A 17 -1.73 2.55 4.99
N GLY A 18 -0.89 1.90 4.18
CA GLY A 18 -1.23 0.66 3.49
C GLY A 18 -1.58 -0.49 4.45
N ILE A 19 -0.85 -0.63 5.57
CA ILE A 19 -1.18 -1.62 6.62
C ILE A 19 -2.53 -1.30 7.27
N PHE A 20 -2.78 -0.04 7.63
CA PHE A 20 -4.08 0.36 8.19
C PHE A 20 -5.22 0.11 7.19
N PHE A 21 -5.00 0.43 5.91
CA PHE A 21 -5.98 0.20 4.86
C PHE A 21 -6.24 -1.29 4.62
N LEU A 22 -5.22 -2.14 4.79
CA LEU A 22 -5.37 -3.59 4.74
C LEU A 22 -6.25 -4.10 5.88
N LEU A 23 -6.01 -3.65 7.12
CA LEU A 23 -6.83 -4.00 8.28
C LEU A 23 -8.29 -3.57 8.10
N LEU A 24 -8.51 -2.35 7.59
CA LEU A 24 -9.86 -1.86 7.26
C LEU A 24 -10.52 -2.72 6.18
N SER A 25 -9.78 -3.10 5.13
CA SER A 25 -10.30 -3.96 4.06
C SER A 25 -10.70 -5.34 4.58
N ILE A 26 -9.88 -5.93 5.45
CA ILE A 26 -10.21 -7.23 6.09
C ILE A 26 -11.46 -7.10 6.97
N THR A 27 -11.57 -6.03 7.75
CA THR A 27 -12.75 -5.78 8.59
C THR A 27 -14.02 -5.64 7.73
N ASN A 28 -13.93 -4.92 6.61
CA ASN A 28 -15.04 -4.77 5.68
C ASN A 28 -15.46 -6.10 5.02
N ILE A 29 -14.52 -7.03 4.79
CA ILE A 29 -14.88 -8.38 4.32
C ILE A 29 -15.77 -9.09 5.34
N PHE A 30 -15.38 -9.07 6.62
CA PHE A 30 -16.16 -9.72 7.67
C PHE A 30 -17.53 -9.06 7.84
N ASN A 31 -17.59 -7.73 7.81
CA ASN A 31 -18.86 -7.00 7.88
C ASN A 31 -19.78 -7.35 6.71
N ASP A 32 -19.27 -7.42 5.48
CA ASP A 32 -20.07 -7.80 4.32
C ASP A 32 -20.62 -9.24 4.44
N ILE A 33 -19.80 -10.18 4.93
CA ILE A 33 -20.24 -11.56 5.17
C ILE A 33 -21.33 -11.59 6.24
N ASP A 34 -21.18 -10.83 7.31
CA ASP A 34 -22.17 -10.75 8.40
C ASP A 34 -23.51 -10.18 7.89
N PHE A 35 -23.49 -9.11 7.09
CA PHE A 35 -24.71 -8.59 6.45
C PHE A 35 -25.40 -9.62 5.56
N MET A 36 -24.64 -10.44 4.83
CA MET A 36 -25.19 -11.48 3.98
C MET A 36 -25.82 -12.62 4.79
N ASP A 37 -25.21 -13.00 5.91
CA ASP A 37 -25.76 -14.02 6.82
C ASP A 37 -27.03 -13.51 7.52
N GLN A 38 -27.00 -12.27 8.03
CA GLN A 38 -28.17 -11.59 8.59
C GLN A 38 -29.32 -11.53 7.57
N TYR A 39 -29.02 -11.25 6.30
CA TYR A 39 -30.04 -11.26 5.25
C TYR A 39 -30.68 -12.63 5.06
N SER A 40 -29.86 -13.69 5.00
CA SER A 40 -30.33 -15.07 4.84
C SER A 40 -31.26 -15.47 5.99
N ASN A 41 -30.84 -15.17 7.23
CA ASN A 41 -31.64 -15.42 8.44
C ASN A 41 -32.95 -14.60 8.43
N CYS A 42 -32.88 -13.33 8.01
CA CYS A 42 -34.04 -12.45 7.94
C CYS A 42 -35.06 -12.90 6.89
N ILE A 43 -34.61 -13.34 5.71
CA ILE A 43 -35.48 -13.94 4.68
C ILE A 43 -36.18 -15.18 5.23
N GLU A 44 -35.48 -16.04 5.97
CA GLU A 44 -36.08 -17.24 6.54
C GLU A 44 -37.23 -16.91 7.50
N VAL A 45 -37.06 -15.91 8.36
CA VAL A 45 -38.12 -15.40 9.25
C VAL A 45 -39.27 -14.79 8.43
N SER A 46 -38.96 -14.08 7.34
CA SER A 46 -39.98 -13.44 6.50
C SER A 46 -40.96 -14.42 5.84
N LYS A 47 -40.59 -15.70 5.73
CA LYS A 47 -41.52 -16.77 5.28
C LYS A 47 -42.74 -16.90 6.20
N TYR A 48 -42.59 -16.55 7.48
CA TYR A 48 -43.65 -16.58 8.48
C TYR A 48 -44.27 -15.20 8.75
N GLN A 49 -43.52 -14.12 8.47
CA GLN A 49 -43.94 -12.73 8.64
C GLN A 49 -43.56 -11.89 7.39
N PRO A 50 -44.42 -11.83 6.36
CA PRO A 50 -44.06 -11.23 5.07
C PRO A 50 -43.70 -9.74 5.14
N GLU A 51 -44.27 -9.02 6.12
CA GLU A 51 -44.04 -7.58 6.35
C GLU A 51 -42.57 -7.26 6.68
N VAL A 52 -41.81 -8.24 7.18
CA VAL A 52 -40.41 -8.07 7.57
C VAL A 52 -39.48 -8.08 6.36
N LEU A 53 -39.91 -8.62 5.21
CA LEU A 53 -39.07 -8.81 4.03
C LEU A 53 -38.50 -7.49 3.49
N ASP A 54 -39.30 -6.43 3.48
CA ASP A 54 -38.84 -5.13 2.96
C ASP A 54 -37.81 -4.49 3.90
N ILE A 55 -37.95 -4.66 5.21
CA ILE A 55 -36.98 -4.24 6.22
C ILE A 55 -35.66 -5.02 6.06
N CYS A 56 -35.74 -6.34 5.83
CA CYS A 56 -34.56 -7.16 5.57
C CYS A 56 -33.77 -6.63 4.36
N LYS A 57 -34.50 -6.28 3.28
CA LYS A 57 -33.89 -5.76 2.05
C LYS A 57 -33.27 -4.39 2.25
N GLU A 58 -33.96 -3.49 2.93
CA GLU A 58 -33.47 -2.12 3.16
C GLU A 58 -32.17 -2.11 3.97
N ASN A 59 -32.14 -2.79 5.12
CA ASN A 59 -30.96 -2.87 5.99
C ASN A 59 -29.74 -3.42 5.24
N VAL A 60 -29.94 -4.45 4.44
CA VAL A 60 -28.87 -5.14 3.73
C VAL A 60 -28.46 -4.36 2.48
N SER A 61 -29.40 -3.69 1.81
CA SER A 61 -29.11 -2.78 0.71
C SER A 61 -28.26 -1.60 1.14
N GLU A 62 -28.54 -1.02 2.32
CA GLU A 62 -27.73 0.04 2.92
C GLU A 62 -26.36 -0.47 3.36
N GLY A 63 -26.31 -1.58 4.10
CA GLY A 63 -25.07 -2.15 4.63
C GLY A 63 -24.10 -2.60 3.54
N LEU A 64 -24.59 -3.25 2.49
CA LEU A 64 -23.78 -3.75 1.39
C LEU A 64 -23.66 -2.76 0.22
N GLY A 65 -24.44 -1.69 0.18
CA GLY A 65 -24.45 -0.73 -0.93
C GLY A 65 -24.91 -1.34 -2.25
N ILE A 66 -25.88 -2.26 -2.20
CA ILE A 66 -26.45 -2.94 -3.37
C ILE A 66 -27.97 -2.85 -3.38
N ALA A 67 -28.56 -2.50 -4.51
CA ALA A 67 -30.01 -2.49 -4.66
C ALA A 67 -30.54 -3.92 -4.84
N ILE A 68 -31.52 -4.31 -4.03
CA ILE A 68 -32.29 -5.55 -4.16
C ILE A 68 -33.65 -5.20 -4.76
N ARG A 69 -34.12 -5.95 -5.77
CA ARG A 69 -35.41 -5.68 -6.40
C ARG A 69 -36.56 -6.11 -5.47
N THR A 70 -37.70 -5.46 -5.57
CA THR A 70 -38.91 -5.78 -4.77
C THR A 70 -39.32 -7.25 -4.90
N ASN A 71 -39.28 -7.81 -6.10
CA ASN A 71 -39.71 -9.19 -6.38
C ASN A 71 -38.59 -10.23 -6.16
N GLN A 72 -37.42 -9.80 -5.68
CA GLN A 72 -36.26 -10.65 -5.51
C GLN A 72 -36.16 -11.06 -4.03
N VAL A 73 -36.15 -12.37 -3.78
CA VAL A 73 -36.03 -12.92 -2.42
C VAL A 73 -34.56 -13.14 -2.08
N GLU A 74 -33.80 -13.83 -2.93
CA GLU A 74 -32.39 -14.12 -2.71
C GLU A 74 -31.49 -13.25 -3.58
N PHE A 75 -30.23 -13.06 -3.18
CA PHE A 75 -29.25 -12.37 -4.01
C PHE A 75 -29.02 -13.10 -5.34
N THR A 76 -28.92 -12.33 -6.41
CA THR A 76 -28.46 -12.86 -7.70
C THR A 76 -26.97 -13.15 -7.67
N THR A 77 -26.51 -14.10 -8.47
CA THR A 77 -25.07 -14.41 -8.63
C THR A 77 -24.26 -13.16 -8.98
N GLY A 78 -24.82 -12.24 -9.77
CA GLY A 78 -24.16 -10.98 -10.10
C GLY A 78 -23.95 -10.04 -8.91
N GLN A 79 -24.90 -10.00 -7.96
CA GLN A 79 -24.76 -9.22 -6.72
C GLN A 79 -23.73 -9.84 -5.78
N TYR A 80 -23.76 -11.17 -5.61
CA TYR A 80 -22.72 -11.91 -4.89
C TYR A 80 -21.33 -11.59 -5.45
N LEU A 81 -21.17 -11.71 -6.77
CA LEU A 81 -19.92 -11.45 -7.45
C LEU A 81 -19.46 -10.01 -7.25
N LYS A 82 -20.38 -9.02 -7.30
CA LYS A 82 -20.07 -7.61 -7.07
C LYS A 82 -19.53 -7.36 -5.66
N ILE A 83 -20.13 -7.97 -4.63
CA ILE A 83 -19.67 -7.86 -3.23
C ILE A 83 -18.25 -8.42 -3.11
N TYR A 84 -18.00 -9.64 -3.60
CA TYR A 84 -16.68 -10.27 -3.49
C TYR A 84 -15.61 -9.53 -4.31
N ILE A 85 -15.91 -9.12 -5.54
CA ILE A 85 -14.96 -8.37 -6.38
C ILE A 85 -14.58 -7.04 -5.72
N ARG A 86 -15.55 -6.31 -5.15
CA ARG A 86 -15.28 -5.06 -4.41
C ARG A 86 -14.24 -5.30 -3.32
N GLN A 87 -14.41 -6.35 -2.54
CA GLN A 87 -13.48 -6.64 -1.45
C GLN A 87 -12.10 -7.09 -1.93
N ILE A 88 -12.04 -7.91 -2.99
CA ILE A 88 -10.77 -8.29 -3.62
C ILE A 88 -10.00 -7.04 -4.09
N ILE A 89 -10.69 -6.10 -4.74
CA ILE A 89 -10.07 -4.84 -5.20
C ILE A 89 -9.50 -4.03 -4.02
N ASN A 90 -10.24 -3.91 -2.92
CA ASN A 90 -9.78 -3.18 -1.73
C ASN A 90 -8.51 -3.79 -1.14
N VAL A 91 -8.47 -5.12 -1.00
CA VAL A 91 -7.28 -5.84 -0.52
C VAL A 91 -6.10 -5.65 -1.48
N LEU A 92 -6.32 -5.78 -2.78
CA LEU A 92 -5.26 -5.58 -3.78
C LEU A 92 -4.70 -4.16 -3.74
N LEU A 93 -5.55 -3.14 -3.59
CA LEU A 93 -5.13 -1.75 -3.43
C LEU A 93 -4.29 -1.56 -2.16
N ALA A 94 -4.70 -2.17 -1.05
CA ALA A 94 -3.93 -2.12 0.20
C ALA A 94 -2.53 -2.73 0.03
N VAL A 95 -2.45 -3.90 -0.60
CA VAL A 95 -1.18 -4.58 -0.89
C VAL A 95 -0.30 -3.73 -1.81
N LEU A 96 -0.88 -3.12 -2.85
CA LEU A 96 -0.15 -2.21 -3.75
C LEU A 96 0.44 -1.01 -3.00
N LEU A 97 -0.32 -0.39 -2.08
CA LEU A 97 0.17 0.71 -1.25
C LEU A 97 1.35 0.28 -0.38
N ILE A 98 1.29 -0.92 0.22
CA ILE A 98 2.38 -1.47 1.03
C ILE A 98 3.64 -1.64 0.17
N ILE A 99 3.52 -2.23 -1.02
CA ILE A 99 4.64 -2.45 -1.94
C ILE A 99 5.25 -1.10 -2.38
N LEU A 100 4.41 -0.13 -2.76
CA LEU A 100 4.86 1.20 -3.17
C LEU A 100 5.56 1.95 -2.02
N GLY A 101 5.01 1.89 -0.82
CA GLY A 101 5.60 2.49 0.38
C GLY A 101 6.98 1.92 0.68
N ASP A 102 7.12 0.59 0.64
CA ASP A 102 8.40 -0.09 0.86
C ASP A 102 9.43 0.25 -0.24
N PHE A 103 9.01 0.25 -1.51
CA PHE A 103 9.87 0.61 -2.63
C PHE A 103 10.44 2.03 -2.50
N LEU A 104 9.59 3.01 -2.14
CA LEU A 104 10.01 4.40 -1.93
C LEU A 104 10.95 4.54 -0.71
N TYR A 105 10.67 3.80 0.36
CA TYR A 105 11.50 3.77 1.56
C TYR A 105 12.91 3.21 1.28
N ILE A 106 13.00 2.10 0.57
CA ILE A 106 14.28 1.43 0.21
C ILE A 106 15.06 2.26 -0.82
N SER A 107 14.41 2.82 -1.83
CA SER A 107 15.06 3.61 -2.88
C SER A 107 15.79 4.84 -2.34
N SER A 108 15.28 5.47 -1.28
CA SER A 108 15.98 6.55 -0.56
C SER A 108 17.33 6.10 0.04
N LYS A 109 17.45 4.82 0.43
CA LYS A 109 18.66 4.26 1.05
C LYS A 109 19.77 4.01 0.02
N ARG A 110 19.43 3.60 -1.22
CA ARG A 110 20.40 3.38 -2.32
C ARG A 110 21.07 4.66 -2.79
N ASN A 111 20.30 5.74 -2.96
CA ASN A 111 20.82 7.02 -3.48
C ASN A 111 21.83 7.71 -2.54
N LYS A 112 21.78 7.47 -1.23
CA LYS A 112 22.79 7.98 -0.27
C LYS A 112 24.14 7.26 -0.39
N THR A 113 24.15 5.99 -0.78
CA THR A 113 25.39 5.19 -0.83
C THR A 113 26.25 5.57 -2.04
N GLU A 114 25.62 5.87 -3.18
CA GLU A 114 26.34 6.31 -4.38
C GLU A 114 26.89 7.74 -4.25
N THR A 115 26.12 8.67 -3.67
CA THR A 115 26.59 10.06 -3.46
C THR A 115 27.72 10.16 -2.43
N LYS A 116 27.75 9.29 -1.41
CA LYS A 116 28.90 9.20 -0.49
C LYS A 116 30.15 8.67 -1.19
N LYS A 117 30.04 7.60 -2.00
CA LYS A 117 31.18 7.05 -2.75
C LYS A 117 31.75 8.06 -3.76
N VAL A 118 30.92 8.85 -4.44
CA VAL A 118 31.40 9.88 -5.38
C VAL A 118 32.11 11.03 -4.65
N LYS A 119 31.60 11.47 -3.49
CA LYS A 119 32.27 12.50 -2.68
C LYS A 119 33.61 12.03 -2.11
N GLU A 120 33.70 10.81 -1.60
CA GLU A 120 34.98 10.25 -1.13
C GLU A 120 35.99 10.05 -2.27
N THR A 121 35.54 9.63 -3.45
CA THR A 121 36.42 9.48 -4.63
C THR A 121 36.97 10.83 -5.10
N LYS A 122 36.15 11.89 -5.09
CA LYS A 122 36.60 13.25 -5.46
C LYS A 122 37.53 13.87 -4.42
N VAL A 123 37.28 13.66 -3.12
CA VAL A 123 38.17 14.16 -2.05
C VAL A 123 39.53 13.44 -2.09
N LYS A 124 39.56 12.12 -2.34
CA LYS A 124 40.84 11.39 -2.50
C LYS A 124 41.60 11.74 -3.78
N ALA A 125 40.92 12.17 -4.85
CA ALA A 125 41.58 12.60 -6.09
C ALA A 125 42.28 13.97 -5.96
N ILE A 126 41.80 14.86 -5.08
CA ILE A 126 42.37 16.20 -4.88
C ILE A 126 43.59 16.16 -3.93
N VAL A 127 43.71 15.14 -3.07
CA VAL A 127 44.85 14.95 -2.15
C VAL A 127 45.90 13.98 -2.73
N LYS A 128 46.30 14.17 -3.99
CA LYS A 128 47.59 13.67 -4.49
C LYS A 128 48.58 14.83 -4.50
N PRO A 129 49.56 14.90 -3.57
CA PRO A 129 50.60 15.91 -3.64
C PRO A 129 51.44 15.65 -4.90
N THR A 130 51.47 16.63 -5.78
CA THR A 130 52.43 16.78 -6.86
C THR A 130 53.81 17.03 -6.26
N THR A 131 54.55 15.97 -5.91
CA THR A 131 56.00 16.05 -5.69
C THR A 131 56.74 15.39 -6.85
N LYS A 132 56.90 16.15 -7.94
CA LYS A 132 58.06 16.02 -8.82
C LYS A 132 59.01 17.18 -8.52
N LYS A 133 60.06 16.93 -7.72
CA LYS A 133 61.27 17.77 -7.75
C LYS A 133 62.49 16.90 -8.06
N LYS A 134 62.96 17.12 -9.29
CA LYS A 134 64.25 16.85 -9.94
C LYS A 134 65.35 16.19 -9.10
N LYS A 135 65.81 15.06 -9.65
CA LYS A 135 67.14 14.46 -9.52
C LYS A 135 68.21 15.52 -9.82
N VAL A 136 69.05 15.89 -8.85
CA VAL A 136 70.28 16.64 -9.10
C VAL A 136 71.44 15.64 -9.05
N VAL A 137 71.93 15.31 -10.25
CA VAL A 137 73.20 14.65 -10.48
C VAL A 137 74.29 15.65 -10.13
N ARG A 138 75.12 15.38 -9.12
CA ARG A 138 76.39 16.09 -8.91
C ARG A 138 77.52 15.25 -9.53
N LYS A 139 78.00 15.69 -10.71
CA LYS A 139 79.28 15.26 -11.30
C LYS A 139 80.37 16.28 -10.90
N LYS A 140 81.41 15.75 -10.23
CA LYS A 140 82.85 16.09 -10.13
C LYS A 140 83.37 17.52 -10.42
N LYS A 141 84.24 18.00 -9.52
CA LYS A 141 85.71 18.31 -9.67
C LYS A 141 86.14 19.07 -8.39
N LYS A 142 87.33 18.93 -7.83
CA LYS A 142 88.67 18.78 -8.41
C LYS A 142 89.57 18.06 -7.39
#